data_AF-A0A3B4XLY6-F1
#
_entry.id   AF-A0A3B4XLY6-F1
#
_cell.length_a   1.000
_cell.length_b   1.000
_cell.length_c   1.000
_cell.angle_alpha   90.00
_cell.angle_beta   90.00
_cell.angle_gamma   90.00
#
_symmetry.space_group_name_H-M   'P 1'
#
loop_
_entity.id
_entity.type
_entity.pdbx_description
1 polymer ?
#
loop_
_entity_poly.entity_id
_entity_poly.type
_entity_poly.pdbx_seq_one_letter_code
_entity_poly.pdbx_strand_id
1 'polypeptide(L)'
;MMRKSYSVSGSTGSTRRSFAGPGANSSYSVKRTTYGSGMGGSSGFGGGSGFGLGMSTMSTSGGFGLSAGQTAGCYVAPPITAVTVNQSLLAPLNLEIDPSIQAVRTQEKEQIKSLNNRFASFIDKVRFLEQQNKMLETKWSLLQDQTTTRSNIDGMFEAYIANLRRQLDGLGNEKVKLEGELKNMQGLVEDFKRKYEDEINKRAAAENEFVLLKKDVDAAYMNKVELEARADALQDEINFLRAVYEAELRELQGQIKDTSVVVEMDNSRNLDMDSIVAEVRAQYEDIANRSKAEAETWYKQKYEEMQSSAGQYGDDLRSTKAEISELNRMIARLQNEIEAVKGQRASLEAQIAEAEERGELAVKDAKLRIRDLEEALQRAKQDMARQVREYQELMNVKLALDIEIATYRKLLEGEETRLASGGTSATIHVQQSSGGGFSSSSSGGGYGYGGSSSSSFAGGYGGLGGTVTKSTVSTTSSRRVY
;
A
#
# COMPACT_ATOMS: atom_id res chain seq x y z
N MET A 1 -35.84 -53.76 41.34
CA MET A 1 -36.55 -54.37 40.19
C MET A 1 -36.21 -53.58 38.94
N MET A 2 -35.45 -54.17 38.02
CA MET A 2 -35.14 -53.63 36.68
C MET A 2 -36.34 -53.75 35.75
N ARG A 3 -36.50 -52.78 34.83
CA ARG A 3 -37.02 -52.94 33.45
C ARG A 3 -36.79 -51.61 32.72
N LYS A 4 -35.75 -51.52 31.88
CA LYS A 4 -35.67 -51.87 30.44
C LYS A 4 -36.32 -50.83 29.53
N SER A 5 -35.42 -50.06 28.92
CA SER A 5 -35.56 -49.23 27.73
C SER A 5 -35.93 -50.06 26.50
N TYR A 6 -36.83 -49.53 25.68
CA TYR A 6 -37.07 -49.98 24.31
C TYR A 6 -36.71 -48.85 23.34
N SER A 7 -35.72 -49.09 22.49
CA SER A 7 -35.44 -48.31 21.30
C SER A 7 -36.20 -48.93 20.12
N VAL A 8 -36.89 -48.09 19.34
CA VAL A 8 -37.49 -48.48 18.06
C VAL A 8 -36.71 -47.77 16.96
N SER A 9 -36.06 -48.56 16.12
CA SER A 9 -35.43 -48.14 14.87
C SER A 9 -36.48 -48.06 13.76
N GLY A 10 -36.62 -46.89 13.15
CA GLY A 10 -37.46 -46.65 11.98
C GLY A 10 -36.60 -46.34 10.76
N SER A 11 -36.42 -47.32 9.89
CA SER A 11 -35.83 -47.20 8.55
C SER A 11 -36.85 -46.58 7.59
N THR A 12 -36.49 -45.47 6.94
CA THR A 12 -37.08 -44.96 5.69
C THR A 12 -35.98 -44.10 5.04
N GLY A 13 -35.55 -44.25 3.78
CA GLY A 13 -36.22 -44.77 2.60
C GLY A 13 -36.13 -43.69 1.52
N SER A 14 -34.94 -43.53 0.90
CA SER A 14 -34.70 -42.58 -0.18
C SER A 14 -35.68 -42.78 -1.33
N THR A 15 -36.38 -41.72 -1.73
CA THR A 15 -37.01 -41.61 -3.06
C THR A 15 -36.64 -40.28 -3.68
N ARG A 16 -35.69 -40.33 -4.63
CA ARG A 16 -35.41 -39.26 -5.57
C ARG A 16 -36.61 -39.15 -6.52
N ARG A 17 -37.16 -37.95 -6.68
CA ARG A 17 -38.03 -37.61 -7.81
C ARG A 17 -37.39 -36.45 -8.57
N SER A 18 -36.87 -36.79 -9.74
CA SER A 18 -36.55 -35.87 -10.82
C SER A 18 -37.84 -35.28 -11.37
N PHE A 19 -37.88 -33.96 -11.52
CA PHE A 19 -38.86 -33.29 -12.35
C PHE A 19 -38.10 -32.43 -13.37
N ALA A 20 -38.24 -32.81 -14.64
CA ALA A 20 -37.84 -32.04 -15.79
C ALA A 20 -39.08 -31.35 -16.36
N GLY A 21 -38.95 -30.08 -16.72
CA GLY A 21 -39.99 -29.30 -17.40
C GLY A 21 -39.40 -27.98 -17.95
N PRO A 22 -39.94 -27.44 -19.06
CA PRO A 22 -39.10 -26.98 -20.17
C PRO A 22 -39.15 -25.46 -20.42
N GLY A 23 -38.07 -24.97 -21.06
CA GLY A 23 -38.13 -23.91 -22.08
C GLY A 23 -38.14 -22.45 -21.61
N ALA A 24 -37.12 -21.69 -22.02
CA ALA A 24 -37.29 -20.51 -22.88
C ALA A 24 -35.93 -19.84 -23.13
N ASN A 25 -35.64 -19.62 -24.43
CA ASN A 25 -34.60 -18.73 -24.92
C ASN A 25 -34.73 -17.33 -24.32
N SER A 26 -33.61 -16.72 -23.92
CA SER A 26 -33.43 -15.29 -24.17
C SER A 26 -31.94 -14.94 -24.20
N SER A 27 -31.46 -14.71 -25.40
CA SER A 27 -30.17 -14.15 -25.74
C SER A 27 -30.20 -12.64 -25.53
N TYR A 28 -29.38 -12.14 -24.60
CA TYR A 28 -29.10 -10.71 -24.48
C TYR A 28 -27.69 -10.44 -24.95
N SER A 29 -27.59 -9.97 -26.19
CA SER A 29 -26.42 -9.28 -26.72
C SER A 29 -26.34 -7.88 -26.12
N VAL A 30 -25.20 -7.50 -25.55
CA VAL A 30 -24.85 -6.10 -25.34
C VAL A 30 -23.65 -5.78 -26.20
N LYS A 31 -23.92 -5.04 -27.28
CA LYS A 31 -22.95 -4.25 -28.03
C LYS A 31 -22.84 -2.86 -27.40
N ARG A 32 -21.67 -2.24 -27.55
CA ARG A 32 -21.27 -0.82 -27.40
C ARG A 32 -20.23 -0.61 -26.30
N THR A 33 -19.26 0.30 -26.44
CA THR A 33 -18.88 1.18 -27.55
C THR A 33 -17.46 1.64 -27.26
N THR A 34 -16.65 1.62 -28.31
CA THR A 34 -15.40 2.34 -28.47
C THR A 34 -15.59 3.85 -28.23
N TYR A 35 -14.91 4.40 -27.24
CA TYR A 35 -14.48 5.79 -27.26
C TYR A 35 -12.96 5.81 -27.36
N GLY A 36 -12.49 6.36 -28.49
CA GLY A 36 -11.11 6.74 -28.65
C GLY A 36 -10.79 7.98 -27.81
N SER A 37 -9.55 8.05 -27.37
CA SER A 37 -8.85 9.31 -27.15
C SER A 37 -7.41 9.06 -27.56
N GLY A 38 -7.01 9.73 -28.63
CA GLY A 38 -5.67 9.68 -29.16
C GLY A 38 -4.69 10.37 -28.22
N MET A 39 -3.49 9.81 -28.15
CA MET A 39 -2.29 10.55 -27.82
C MET A 39 -1.29 10.30 -28.94
N GLY A 40 -1.37 11.20 -29.94
CA GLY A 40 -0.24 11.49 -30.81
C GLY A 40 0.72 12.39 -30.05
N GLY A 41 2.01 12.19 -30.25
CA GLY A 41 3.04 13.01 -29.61
C GLY A 41 4.42 12.36 -29.72
N SER A 42 5.03 12.54 -30.88
CA SER A 42 6.41 12.23 -31.20
C SER A 42 7.43 12.69 -30.14
N SER A 43 8.34 11.80 -29.75
CA SER A 43 9.63 12.19 -29.18
C SER A 43 10.72 11.47 -29.95
N GLY A 44 11.20 12.13 -31.01
CA GLY A 44 12.44 11.76 -31.67
C GLY A 44 13.61 12.07 -30.74
N PHE A 45 14.40 11.06 -30.39
CA PHE A 45 15.71 11.23 -29.80
C PHE A 45 16.75 11.00 -30.89
N GLY A 46 17.06 12.08 -31.62
CA GLY A 46 18.28 12.19 -32.40
C GLY A 46 19.37 12.74 -31.49
N GLY A 47 20.38 11.94 -31.19
CA GLY A 47 21.56 12.34 -30.43
C GLY A 47 22.81 11.80 -31.13
N GLY A 48 23.25 12.52 -32.16
CA GLY A 48 24.57 12.38 -32.74
C GLY A 48 25.48 13.48 -32.22
N SER A 49 26.67 13.11 -31.73
CA SER A 49 27.93 13.86 -31.57
C SER A 49 28.78 13.02 -30.60
N GLY A 50 30.02 12.61 -30.86
CA GLY A 50 31.07 13.24 -31.64
C GLY A 50 32.18 13.72 -30.69
N PHE A 51 33.24 12.91 -30.56
CA PHE A 51 34.64 13.22 -30.19
C PHE A 51 34.99 14.10 -28.97
N GLY A 52 36.00 13.66 -28.20
CA GLY A 52 36.88 14.57 -27.47
C GLY A 52 37.61 14.00 -26.26
N LEU A 53 38.76 13.36 -26.50
CA LEU A 53 39.73 12.90 -25.50
C LEU A 53 40.33 14.09 -24.72
N GLY A 54 40.41 13.99 -23.39
CA GLY A 54 41.15 14.91 -22.53
C GLY A 54 42.02 14.14 -21.55
N MET A 55 43.28 13.92 -21.92
CA MET A 55 44.29 13.23 -21.11
C MET A 55 45.01 14.23 -20.20
N SER A 56 45.13 13.82 -18.94
CA SER A 56 45.93 14.42 -17.88
C SER A 56 47.42 14.45 -18.22
N THR A 57 48.11 15.55 -17.94
CA THR A 57 49.55 15.54 -17.62
C THR A 57 49.82 16.50 -16.46
N MET A 58 50.39 15.95 -15.39
CA MET A 58 50.98 16.69 -14.27
C MET A 58 52.50 16.79 -14.49
N SER A 59 53.04 17.98 -14.20
CA SER A 59 54.33 18.27 -13.56
C SER A 59 55.63 17.75 -14.18
N THR A 60 56.64 18.60 -14.33
CA THR A 60 57.79 18.74 -13.38
C THR A 60 58.71 19.92 -13.76
N SER A 61 58.91 20.81 -12.78
CA SER A 61 60.09 21.64 -12.40
C SER A 61 60.85 22.59 -13.34
N GLY A 62 61.03 23.82 -12.82
CA GLY A 62 62.28 24.61 -12.82
C GLY A 62 62.14 25.96 -13.56
N GLY A 63 62.17 27.15 -12.96
CA GLY A 63 62.63 27.61 -11.65
C GLY A 63 63.82 28.57 -11.80
N PHE A 64 63.67 29.83 -11.36
CA PHE A 64 64.61 30.99 -11.37
C PHE A 64 64.69 31.79 -12.68
N GLY A 65 64.63 33.14 -12.73
CA GLY A 65 64.53 34.16 -11.70
C GLY A 65 65.26 35.45 -12.13
N LEU A 66 64.55 36.59 -12.07
CA LEU A 66 65.01 37.96 -11.72
C LEU A 66 65.77 38.89 -12.71
N SER A 67 65.39 40.17 -12.54
CA SER A 67 66.03 41.47 -12.89
C SER A 67 65.91 41.95 -14.34
N ALA A 68 65.20 43.03 -14.69
CA ALA A 68 65.17 44.44 -14.20
C ALA A 68 66.38 45.29 -14.68
N GLY A 69 66.10 46.11 -15.70
CA GLY A 69 66.57 47.47 -15.98
C GLY A 69 67.98 47.94 -15.62
N GLN A 70 68.72 48.44 -16.61
CA GLN A 70 69.39 49.77 -16.68
C GLN A 70 70.33 49.82 -17.91
N THR A 71 70.10 50.71 -18.86
CA THR A 71 70.77 52.02 -19.08
C THR A 71 72.28 52.00 -19.36
N ALA A 72 72.62 52.69 -20.47
CA ALA A 72 73.78 53.56 -20.69
C ALA A 72 75.15 52.95 -21.07
N GLY A 73 75.81 53.64 -22.02
CA GLY A 73 77.21 53.47 -22.43
C GLY A 73 77.32 52.74 -23.77
N CYS A 74 77.38 53.42 -24.92
CA CYS A 74 78.57 54.08 -25.48
C CYS A 74 79.82 53.20 -25.36
N TYR A 75 80.43 52.81 -26.49
CA TYR A 75 81.87 52.72 -26.79
C TYR A 75 82.00 51.88 -28.09
N VAL A 76 82.16 52.56 -29.23
CA VAL A 76 83.44 52.80 -29.93
C VAL A 76 83.88 51.59 -30.76
N ALA A 77 83.88 51.84 -32.06
CA ALA A 77 84.35 50.96 -33.12
C ALA A 77 85.82 50.55 -32.96
N PRO A 78 86.20 49.33 -33.37
CA PRO A 78 87.60 49.01 -33.62
C PRO A 78 88.04 49.57 -35.00
N PRO A 79 89.29 50.06 -35.11
CA PRO A 79 89.79 50.71 -36.31
C PRO A 79 90.19 49.73 -37.41
N ILE A 80 90.08 50.25 -38.63
CA ILE A 80 90.47 49.69 -39.93
C ILE A 80 91.95 49.31 -39.92
N THR A 81 92.28 48.06 -40.23
CA THR A 81 93.64 47.59 -40.51
C THR A 81 94.01 47.88 -41.97
N ALA A 82 95.10 48.63 -42.16
CA ALA A 82 95.60 49.02 -43.47
C ALA A 82 96.19 47.81 -44.22
N VAL A 83 95.71 47.60 -45.46
CA VAL A 83 96.21 46.61 -46.41
C VAL A 83 97.46 47.16 -47.08
N THR A 84 98.59 46.47 -46.92
CA THR A 84 99.84 46.77 -47.64
C THR A 84 99.72 46.29 -49.10
N VAL A 85 99.43 47.21 -50.01
CA VAL A 85 99.31 46.93 -51.45
C VAL A 85 100.70 46.97 -52.09
N ASN A 86 101.13 45.85 -52.65
CA ASN A 86 102.36 45.74 -53.43
C ASN A 86 102.18 46.53 -54.75
N GLN A 87 102.86 47.67 -54.91
CA GLN A 87 102.71 48.59 -56.05
C GLN A 87 103.34 48.07 -57.36
N SER A 88 103.75 46.81 -57.43
CA SER A 88 104.45 46.20 -58.57
C SER A 88 103.63 45.13 -59.31
N LEU A 89 102.34 44.97 -59.00
CA LEU A 89 101.41 44.05 -59.69
C LEU A 89 100.19 44.75 -60.31
N LEU A 90 100.21 46.09 -60.37
CA LEU A 90 99.24 46.95 -61.08
C LEU A 90 99.63 47.16 -62.55
N ALA A 91 100.11 46.12 -63.22
CA ALA A 91 100.14 46.09 -64.68
C ALA A 91 98.78 45.54 -65.15
N PRO A 92 97.95 46.32 -65.85
CA PRO A 92 96.79 45.78 -66.53
C PRO A 92 97.32 44.77 -67.56
N LEU A 93 97.10 43.48 -67.32
CA LEU A 93 97.22 42.48 -68.38
C LEU A 93 96.13 42.81 -69.39
N ASN A 94 96.54 43.51 -70.45
CA ASN A 94 95.70 43.86 -71.60
C ASN A 94 95.44 42.59 -72.40
N LEU A 95 94.52 41.77 -71.90
CA LEU A 95 93.80 40.82 -72.74
C LEU A 95 92.84 41.67 -73.55
N GLU A 96 93.12 41.81 -74.84
CA GLU A 96 92.16 42.33 -75.82
C GLU A 96 90.93 41.41 -75.81
N ILE A 97 90.04 41.67 -74.86
CA ILE A 97 88.71 41.08 -74.80
C ILE A 97 87.90 41.86 -75.82
N ASP A 98 87.53 41.15 -76.89
CA ASP A 98 86.67 41.58 -77.98
C ASP A 98 85.64 42.65 -77.54
N PRO A 99 85.60 43.84 -78.17
CA PRO A 99 84.66 44.92 -77.84
C PRO A 99 83.19 44.47 -77.83
N SER A 100 82.86 43.39 -78.55
CA SER A 100 81.53 42.78 -78.54
C SER A 100 81.22 42.04 -77.22
N ILE A 101 82.21 41.38 -76.59
CA ILE A 101 82.03 40.62 -75.34
C ILE A 101 81.84 41.57 -74.14
N GLN A 102 82.50 42.73 -74.16
CA GLN A 102 82.37 43.71 -73.09
C GLN A 102 81.01 44.41 -73.11
N ALA A 103 80.48 44.70 -74.30
CA ALA A 103 79.12 45.22 -74.50
C ALA A 103 78.05 44.21 -74.03
N VAL A 104 78.21 42.91 -74.37
CA VAL A 104 77.32 41.84 -73.92
C VAL A 104 77.38 41.68 -72.40
N ARG A 105 78.57 41.68 -71.77
CA ARG A 105 78.65 41.62 -70.30
C ARG A 105 78.07 42.85 -69.59
N THR A 106 78.17 44.04 -70.17
CA THR A 106 77.50 45.23 -69.61
C THR A 106 75.99 45.13 -69.74
N GLN A 107 75.48 44.63 -70.87
CA GLN A 107 74.06 44.38 -71.08
C GLN A 107 73.53 43.27 -70.17
N GLU A 108 74.26 42.17 -69.99
CA GLU A 108 73.95 41.11 -69.03
C GLU A 108 73.97 41.62 -67.59
N LYS A 109 74.95 42.45 -67.22
CA LYS A 109 75.01 43.08 -65.89
C LYS A 109 73.82 44.00 -65.66
N GLU A 110 73.37 44.73 -66.68
CA GLU A 110 72.21 45.62 -66.60
C GLU A 110 70.89 44.83 -66.57
N GLN A 111 70.79 43.74 -67.33
CA GLN A 111 69.69 42.78 -67.24
C GLN A 111 69.64 42.12 -65.85
N ILE A 112 70.77 41.65 -65.32
CA ILE A 112 70.88 41.10 -63.96
C ILE A 112 70.51 42.16 -62.92
N LYS A 113 70.92 43.42 -63.07
CA LYS A 113 70.47 44.51 -62.20
C LYS A 113 68.96 44.75 -62.29
N SER A 114 68.37 44.74 -63.49
CA SER A 114 66.93 44.89 -63.66
C SER A 114 66.16 43.71 -63.04
N LEU A 115 66.70 42.50 -63.16
CA LEU A 115 66.14 41.29 -62.59
C LEU A 115 66.28 41.30 -61.07
N ASN A 116 67.41 41.75 -60.56
CA ASN A 116 67.68 41.88 -59.13
C ASN A 116 66.80 42.98 -58.51
N ASN A 117 66.61 44.12 -59.16
CA ASN A 117 65.65 45.14 -58.73
C ASN A 117 64.21 44.60 -58.73
N ARG A 118 63.84 43.76 -59.71
CA ARG A 118 62.56 43.04 -59.70
C ARG A 118 62.48 42.05 -58.55
N PHE A 119 63.53 41.28 -58.26
CA PHE A 119 63.58 40.38 -57.11
C PHE A 119 63.51 41.13 -55.78
N ALA A 120 64.20 42.26 -55.64
CA ALA A 120 64.09 43.12 -54.47
C ALA A 120 62.65 43.61 -54.29
N SER A 121 61.99 44.05 -55.37
CA SER A 121 60.58 44.46 -55.31
C SER A 121 59.62 43.31 -54.96
N PHE A 122 59.92 42.08 -55.40
CA PHE A 122 59.16 40.89 -55.01
C PHE A 122 59.41 40.50 -53.56
N ILE A 123 60.64 40.58 -53.07
CA ILE A 123 60.98 40.33 -51.66
C ILE A 123 60.28 41.35 -50.76
N ASP A 124 60.27 42.63 -51.14
CA ASP A 124 59.55 43.67 -50.41
C ASP A 124 58.04 43.41 -50.43
N LYS A 125 57.50 42.93 -51.56
CA LYS A 125 56.09 42.54 -51.66
C LYS A 125 55.75 41.34 -50.78
N VAL A 126 56.61 40.32 -50.73
CA VAL A 126 56.43 39.14 -49.88
C VAL A 126 56.51 39.55 -48.41
N ARG A 127 57.49 40.35 -48.01
CA ARG A 127 57.60 40.88 -46.63
C ARG A 127 56.37 41.70 -46.24
N PHE A 128 55.87 42.54 -47.15
CA PHE A 128 54.65 43.30 -46.93
C PHE A 128 53.44 42.38 -46.75
N LEU A 129 53.30 41.34 -47.57
CA LEU A 129 52.22 40.35 -47.45
C LEU A 129 52.35 39.50 -46.19
N GLU A 130 53.56 39.09 -45.79
CA GLU A 130 53.82 38.39 -44.53
C GLU A 130 53.45 39.25 -43.33
N GLN A 131 53.82 40.53 -43.37
CA GLN A 131 53.48 41.49 -42.31
C GLN A 131 51.96 41.73 -42.24
N GLN A 132 51.28 41.78 -43.39
CA GLN A 132 49.82 41.82 -43.44
C GLN A 132 49.17 40.54 -42.91
N ASN A 133 49.68 39.36 -43.27
CA ASN A 133 49.17 38.09 -42.74
C ASN A 133 49.35 38.00 -41.23
N LYS A 134 50.50 38.41 -40.70
CA LYS A 134 50.73 38.45 -39.25
C LYS A 134 49.79 39.44 -38.53
N MET A 135 49.49 40.58 -39.17
CA MET A 135 48.47 41.51 -38.67
C MET A 135 47.07 40.89 -38.71
N LEU A 136 46.73 40.15 -39.77
CA LEU A 136 45.45 39.46 -39.89
C LEU A 136 45.32 38.32 -38.89
N GLU A 137 46.38 37.55 -38.65
CA GLU A 137 46.43 36.48 -37.63
C GLU A 137 46.24 37.03 -36.22
N THR A 138 46.94 38.11 -35.87
CA THR A 138 46.78 38.76 -34.55
C THR A 138 45.39 39.36 -34.38
N LYS A 139 44.86 39.99 -35.44
CA LYS A 139 43.48 40.50 -35.45
C LYS A 139 42.46 39.37 -35.35
N TRP A 140 42.69 38.25 -36.02
CA TRP A 140 41.85 37.05 -35.95
C TRP A 140 41.86 36.46 -34.54
N SER A 141 43.04 36.30 -33.93
CA SER A 141 43.18 35.82 -32.56
C SER A 141 42.45 36.72 -31.57
N LEU A 142 42.58 38.04 -31.70
CA LEU A 142 41.90 38.99 -30.83
C LEU A 142 40.37 38.96 -31.00
N LEU A 143 39.89 38.83 -32.24
CA LEU A 143 38.46 38.68 -32.54
C LEU A 143 37.90 37.36 -32.02
N GLN A 144 38.66 36.27 -32.11
CA GLN A 144 38.31 34.96 -31.59
C GLN A 144 38.18 35.00 -30.05
N ASP A 145 39.14 35.64 -29.37
CA ASP A 145 39.13 35.80 -27.92
C ASP A 145 38.00 36.72 -27.45
N GLN A 146 37.73 37.83 -28.16
CA GLN A 146 36.59 38.71 -27.86
C GLN A 146 35.24 38.04 -28.11
N THR A 147 35.12 37.19 -29.14
CA THR A 147 33.88 36.45 -29.41
C THR A 147 33.64 35.37 -28.36
N THR A 148 34.69 34.89 -27.68
CA THR A 148 34.64 33.82 -26.68
C THR A 148 34.46 34.36 -25.25
N THR A 149 33.83 35.52 -25.05
CA THR A 149 33.22 35.82 -23.74
C THR A 149 31.99 34.94 -23.56
N ARG A 150 32.18 33.72 -23.05
CA ARG A 150 31.07 32.83 -22.66
C ARG A 150 30.27 33.50 -21.54
N SER A 151 29.05 33.90 -21.85
CA SER A 151 28.14 34.50 -20.88
C SER A 151 27.72 33.47 -19.82
N ASN A 152 27.88 33.80 -18.53
CA ASN A 152 27.47 32.95 -17.38
C ASN A 152 25.93 32.91 -17.18
N ILE A 153 25.16 33.15 -18.25
CA ILE A 153 23.71 33.23 -18.23
C ILE A 153 23.11 31.84 -18.03
N ASP A 154 23.69 30.82 -18.67
CA ASP A 154 23.26 29.43 -18.49
C ASP A 154 23.45 28.97 -17.04
N GLY A 155 24.55 29.36 -16.38
CA GLY A 155 24.78 29.10 -14.97
C GLY A 155 23.78 29.78 -14.04
N MET A 156 23.34 30.99 -14.39
CA MET A 156 22.28 31.69 -13.64
C MET A 156 20.91 31.05 -13.81
N PHE A 157 20.56 30.62 -15.04
CA PHE A 157 19.32 29.90 -15.29
C PHE A 157 19.31 28.54 -14.60
N GLU A 158 20.43 27.80 -14.64
CA GLU A 158 20.54 26.51 -13.95
C GLU A 158 20.40 26.68 -12.44
N ALA A 159 21.03 27.69 -11.84
CA ALA A 159 20.87 28.01 -10.42
C ALA A 159 19.42 28.40 -10.06
N TYR A 160 18.75 29.16 -10.92
CA TYR A 160 17.34 29.53 -10.73
C TYR A 160 16.41 28.32 -10.84
N ILE A 161 16.63 27.44 -11.82
CA ILE A 161 15.90 26.18 -11.99
C ILE A 161 16.12 25.27 -10.79
N ALA A 162 17.36 25.15 -10.30
CA ALA A 162 17.68 24.37 -9.12
C ALA A 162 16.98 24.92 -7.86
N ASN A 163 16.92 26.25 -7.71
CA ASN A 163 16.18 26.89 -6.62
C ASN A 163 14.67 26.62 -6.70
N LEU A 164 14.07 26.72 -7.89
CA LEU A 164 12.65 26.41 -8.10
C LEU A 164 12.34 24.93 -7.81
N ARG A 165 13.20 24.01 -8.23
CA ARG A 165 13.07 22.57 -7.90
C ARG A 165 13.10 22.34 -6.39
N ARG A 166 14.06 22.97 -5.70
CA ARG A 166 14.17 22.88 -4.24
C ARG A 166 12.93 23.46 -3.52
N GLN A 167 12.34 24.54 -4.04
CA GLN A 167 11.09 25.08 -3.52
C GLN A 167 9.91 24.13 -3.75
N LEU A 168 9.83 23.50 -4.93
CA LEU A 168 8.81 22.50 -5.24
C LEU A 168 8.93 21.28 -4.32
N ASP A 169 10.15 20.79 -4.07
CA ASP A 169 10.40 19.69 -3.15
C ASP A 169 10.04 20.07 -1.70
N GLY A 170 10.36 21.30 -1.29
CA GLY A 170 9.96 21.85 0.02
C GLY A 170 8.45 21.88 0.19
N LEU A 171 7.72 22.44 -0.77
CA LEU A 171 6.25 22.47 -0.78
C LEU A 171 5.65 21.06 -0.86
N GLY A 172 6.30 20.14 -1.60
CA GLY A 172 5.90 18.74 -1.66
C GLY A 172 5.98 18.05 -0.30
N ASN A 173 7.07 18.27 0.44
CA ASN A 173 7.24 17.73 1.79
C ASN A 173 6.23 18.33 2.79
N GLU A 174 5.97 19.64 2.71
CA GLU A 174 4.94 20.30 3.53
C GLU A 174 3.55 19.76 3.22
N LYS A 175 3.22 19.55 1.94
CA LYS A 175 1.96 18.92 1.53
C LYS A 175 1.81 17.53 2.13
N VAL A 176 2.82 16.67 2.03
CA VAL A 176 2.77 15.31 2.60
C VAL A 176 2.62 15.37 4.13
N LYS A 177 3.31 16.31 4.79
CA LYS A 177 3.17 16.52 6.23
C LYS A 177 1.74 16.93 6.61
N LEU A 178 1.16 17.90 5.90
CA LEU A 178 -0.21 18.36 6.12
C LEU A 178 -1.25 17.27 5.83
N GLU A 179 -1.04 16.46 4.79
CA GLU A 179 -1.88 15.29 4.50
C GLU A 179 -1.82 14.26 5.63
N GLY A 180 -0.62 14.04 6.21
CA GLY A 180 -0.45 13.19 7.39
C GLY A 180 -1.17 13.72 8.64
N GLU A 181 -1.05 15.01 8.93
CA GLU A 181 -1.76 15.67 10.03
C GLU A 181 -3.27 15.63 9.85
N LEU A 182 -3.76 15.88 8.63
CA LEU A 182 -5.17 15.80 8.28
C LEU A 182 -5.71 14.38 8.50
N LYS A 183 -4.99 13.35 8.04
CA LYS A 183 -5.38 11.95 8.25
C LYS A 183 -5.39 11.57 9.74
N ASN A 184 -4.42 12.06 10.51
CA ASN A 184 -4.39 11.85 11.96
C ASN A 184 -5.59 12.51 12.65
N MET A 185 -5.92 13.76 12.29
CA MET A 185 -7.09 14.45 12.82
C MET A 185 -8.40 13.77 12.42
N GLN A 186 -8.51 13.29 11.18
CA GLN A 186 -9.66 12.49 10.74
C GLN A 186 -9.83 11.21 11.57
N GLY A 187 -8.74 10.46 11.79
CA GLY A 187 -8.77 9.29 12.65
C GLY A 187 -9.21 9.62 14.08
N LEU A 188 -8.72 10.73 14.64
CA LEU A 188 -9.12 11.18 15.98
C LEU A 188 -10.61 11.55 16.05
N VAL A 189 -11.14 12.20 15.02
CA VAL A 189 -12.56 12.54 14.91
C VAL A 189 -13.42 11.28 14.79
N GLU A 190 -13.01 10.30 13.99
CA GLU A 190 -13.69 9.00 13.87
C GLU A 190 -13.68 8.24 15.20
N ASP A 191 -12.55 8.23 15.92
CA ASP A 191 -12.44 7.63 17.26
C ASP A 191 -13.37 8.31 18.27
N PHE A 192 -13.44 9.64 18.27
CA PHE A 192 -14.38 10.36 19.13
C PHE A 192 -15.82 10.08 18.74
N LYS A 193 -16.15 10.07 17.45
CA LYS A 193 -17.49 9.73 16.96
C LYS A 193 -17.90 8.33 17.44
N ARG A 194 -17.02 7.34 17.30
CA ARG A 194 -17.26 5.98 17.78
C ARG A 194 -17.49 5.94 19.29
N LYS A 195 -16.66 6.65 20.07
CA LYS A 195 -16.85 6.77 21.53
C LYS A 195 -18.18 7.40 21.90
N TYR A 196 -18.62 8.44 21.17
CA TYR A 196 -19.92 9.07 21.39
C TYR A 196 -21.07 8.12 21.05
N GLU A 197 -20.99 7.39 19.94
CA GLU A 197 -21.97 6.36 19.58
C GLU A 197 -22.05 5.25 20.63
N ASP A 198 -20.90 4.75 21.10
CA ASP A 198 -20.83 3.75 22.17
C ASP A 198 -21.45 4.28 23.48
N GLU A 199 -21.19 5.53 23.84
CA GLU A 199 -21.74 6.14 25.06
C GLU A 199 -23.25 6.38 24.96
N ILE A 200 -23.76 6.78 23.78
CA ILE A 200 -25.19 6.87 23.50
C ILE A 200 -25.85 5.49 23.65
N ASN A 201 -25.24 4.45 23.09
CA ASN A 201 -25.75 3.09 23.19
C ASN A 201 -25.76 2.59 24.64
N LYS A 202 -24.69 2.84 25.41
CA LYS A 202 -24.65 2.51 26.84
C LYS A 202 -25.70 3.27 27.64
N ARG A 203 -25.87 4.57 27.38
CA ARG A 203 -26.91 5.38 28.02
C ARG A 203 -28.30 4.83 27.71
N ALA A 204 -28.58 4.50 26.45
CA ALA A 204 -29.86 3.92 26.05
C ALA A 204 -30.10 2.55 26.72
N ALA A 205 -29.08 1.70 26.83
CA ALA A 205 -29.17 0.42 27.53
C ALA A 205 -29.47 0.62 29.03
N ALA A 206 -28.76 1.53 29.70
CA ALA A 206 -29.00 1.85 31.10
C ALA A 206 -30.38 2.49 31.33
N GLU A 207 -30.86 3.33 30.40
CA GLU A 207 -32.20 3.92 30.45
C GLU A 207 -33.28 2.85 30.29
N ASN A 208 -33.10 1.90 29.37
CA ASN A 208 -33.99 0.75 29.23
C ASN A 208 -34.01 -0.11 30.50
N GLU A 209 -32.86 -0.40 31.10
CA GLU A 209 -32.77 -1.14 32.36
C GLU A 209 -33.46 -0.37 33.50
N PHE A 210 -33.28 0.95 33.58
CA PHE A 210 -33.96 1.78 34.56
C PHE A 210 -35.49 1.74 34.41
N VAL A 211 -36.00 1.77 33.17
CA VAL A 211 -37.44 1.67 32.91
C VAL A 211 -37.99 0.30 33.33
N LEU A 212 -37.25 -0.79 33.05
CA LEU A 212 -37.62 -2.13 33.51
C LEU A 212 -37.63 -2.22 35.04
N LEU A 213 -36.57 -1.73 35.68
CA LEU A 213 -36.48 -1.73 37.14
C LEU A 213 -37.61 -0.92 37.78
N LYS A 214 -37.98 0.22 37.18
CA LYS A 214 -39.12 1.01 37.62
C LYS A 214 -40.43 0.21 37.55
N LYS A 215 -40.67 -0.50 36.44
CA LYS A 215 -41.84 -1.37 36.29
C LYS A 215 -41.85 -2.49 37.35
N ASP A 216 -40.70 -3.08 37.64
CA ASP A 216 -40.58 -4.14 38.65
C ASP A 216 -40.81 -3.59 40.06
N VAL A 217 -40.33 -2.38 40.37
CA VAL A 217 -40.61 -1.67 41.63
C VAL A 217 -42.09 -1.36 41.77
N ASP A 218 -42.73 -0.84 40.72
CA ASP A 218 -44.18 -0.56 40.72
C ASP A 218 -44.99 -1.85 40.93
N ALA A 219 -44.61 -2.95 40.25
CA ALA A 219 -45.25 -4.25 40.44
C ALA A 219 -45.06 -4.80 41.86
N ALA A 220 -43.85 -4.69 42.42
CA ALA A 220 -43.57 -5.08 43.81
C ALA A 220 -44.37 -4.23 44.81
N TYR A 221 -44.53 -2.93 44.55
CA TYR A 221 -45.33 -2.04 45.38
C TYR A 221 -46.81 -2.42 45.34
N MET A 222 -47.37 -2.72 44.16
CA MET A 222 -48.75 -3.20 44.03
C MET A 222 -48.96 -4.51 44.80
N ASN A 223 -48.05 -5.47 44.67
CA ASN A 223 -48.10 -6.73 45.43
C ASN A 223 -48.01 -6.49 46.94
N LYS A 224 -47.15 -5.55 47.37
CA LYS A 224 -47.03 -5.16 48.78
C LYS A 224 -48.36 -4.63 49.30
N VAL A 225 -48.98 -3.68 48.60
CA VAL A 225 -50.27 -3.08 48.99
C VAL A 225 -51.37 -4.14 49.03
N GLU A 226 -51.40 -5.07 48.07
CA GLU A 226 -52.36 -6.17 48.09
C GLU A 226 -52.16 -7.10 49.30
N LEU A 227 -50.92 -7.42 49.65
CA LEU A 227 -50.61 -8.22 50.84
C LEU A 227 -50.94 -7.50 52.14
N GLU A 228 -50.68 -6.19 52.23
CA GLU A 228 -51.08 -5.36 53.37
C GLU A 228 -52.61 -5.36 53.53
N ALA A 229 -53.38 -5.17 52.45
CA ALA A 229 -54.83 -5.23 52.49
C ALA A 229 -55.37 -6.61 52.92
N ARG A 230 -54.73 -7.70 52.48
CA ARG A 230 -55.08 -9.06 52.93
C ARG A 230 -54.75 -9.28 54.41
N ALA A 231 -53.63 -8.73 54.89
CA ALA A 231 -53.25 -8.80 56.30
C ALA A 231 -54.25 -8.03 57.17
N ASP A 232 -54.65 -6.83 56.76
CA ASP A 232 -55.66 -6.03 57.45
C ASP A 232 -57.03 -6.74 57.47
N ALA A 233 -57.45 -7.33 56.35
CA ALA A 233 -58.70 -8.11 56.29
C ALA A 233 -58.68 -9.32 57.24
N LEU A 234 -57.56 -10.05 57.31
CA LEU A 234 -57.39 -11.16 58.27
C LEU A 234 -57.36 -10.66 59.71
N GLN A 235 -56.77 -9.49 59.96
CA GLN A 235 -56.73 -8.88 61.29
C GLN A 235 -58.14 -8.47 61.75
N ASP A 236 -58.95 -7.93 60.84
CA ASP A 236 -60.37 -7.61 61.09
C ASP A 236 -61.19 -8.87 61.35
N GLU A 237 -60.96 -9.96 60.61
CA GLU A 237 -61.59 -11.25 60.85
C GLU A 237 -61.25 -11.82 62.24
N ILE A 238 -59.97 -11.76 62.64
CA ILE A 238 -59.53 -12.16 63.98
C ILE A 238 -60.22 -11.31 65.06
N ASN A 239 -60.31 -9.99 64.85
CA ASN A 239 -60.95 -9.09 65.80
C ASN A 239 -62.46 -9.37 65.89
N PHE A 240 -63.12 -9.64 64.77
CA PHE A 240 -64.53 -10.03 64.71
C PHE A 240 -64.77 -11.34 65.48
N LEU A 241 -63.98 -12.39 65.21
CA LEU A 241 -64.09 -13.67 65.91
C LEU A 241 -63.86 -13.52 67.42
N ARG A 242 -62.89 -12.70 67.83
CA ARG A 242 -62.67 -12.38 69.25
C ARG A 242 -63.89 -11.72 69.88
N ALA A 243 -64.48 -10.73 69.21
CA ALA A 243 -65.68 -10.04 69.70
C ALA A 243 -66.88 -10.99 69.80
N VAL A 244 -67.06 -11.88 68.82
CA VAL A 244 -68.10 -12.93 68.84
C VAL A 244 -67.89 -13.88 70.00
N TYR A 245 -66.69 -14.43 70.18
CA TYR A 245 -66.42 -15.33 71.32
C TYR A 245 -66.59 -14.65 72.67
N GLU A 246 -66.24 -13.37 72.79
CA GLU A 246 -66.48 -12.61 74.01
C GLU A 246 -67.98 -12.38 74.26
N ALA A 247 -68.77 -12.16 73.21
CA ALA A 247 -70.22 -12.05 73.29
C ALA A 247 -70.87 -13.39 73.67
N GLU A 248 -70.48 -14.49 73.02
CA GLU A 248 -70.95 -15.84 73.34
C GLU A 248 -70.60 -16.23 74.78
N LEU A 249 -69.37 -15.94 75.25
CA LEU A 249 -68.99 -16.15 76.64
C LEU A 249 -69.87 -15.34 77.61
N ARG A 250 -70.19 -14.10 77.26
CA ARG A 250 -71.06 -13.23 78.05
C ARG A 250 -72.50 -13.73 78.07
N GLU A 251 -72.99 -14.23 76.94
CA GLU A 251 -74.31 -14.87 76.82
C GLU A 251 -74.37 -16.16 77.62
N LEU A 252 -73.40 -17.07 77.49
CA LEU A 252 -73.31 -18.31 78.27
C LEU A 252 -73.21 -18.00 79.78
N GLN A 253 -72.45 -16.98 80.17
CA GLN A 253 -72.45 -16.50 81.56
C GLN A 253 -73.80 -15.94 81.99
N GLY A 254 -74.55 -15.29 81.09
CA GLY A 254 -75.93 -14.85 81.30
C GLY A 254 -76.87 -16.05 81.48
N GLN A 255 -76.84 -17.01 80.56
CA GLN A 255 -77.62 -18.25 80.62
C GLN A 255 -77.32 -19.06 81.88
N ILE A 256 -76.06 -19.15 82.33
CA ILE A 256 -75.72 -19.81 83.60
C ILE A 256 -76.29 -19.05 84.81
N LYS A 257 -76.38 -17.71 84.74
CA LYS A 257 -77.02 -16.90 85.79
C LYS A 257 -78.55 -17.00 85.74
N ASP A 258 -79.14 -17.09 84.56
CA ASP A 258 -80.59 -17.16 84.36
C ASP A 258 -81.14 -18.59 84.58
N THR A 259 -80.34 -19.64 84.36
CA THR A 259 -80.69 -21.03 84.69
C THR A 259 -80.49 -21.38 86.17
N SER A 260 -79.91 -20.48 86.98
CA SER A 260 -79.88 -20.62 88.44
C SER A 260 -81.19 -20.22 89.13
N VAL A 261 -82.26 -19.97 88.36
CA VAL A 261 -83.62 -19.77 88.88
C VAL A 261 -84.47 -20.94 88.40
N VAL A 262 -84.66 -21.92 89.29
CA VAL A 262 -85.66 -22.97 89.14
C VAL A 262 -87.03 -22.30 89.17
N VAL A 263 -87.62 -22.14 87.99
CA VAL A 263 -89.00 -21.66 87.85
C VAL A 263 -89.91 -22.88 87.90
N GLU A 264 -90.52 -23.11 89.05
CA GLU A 264 -91.71 -23.95 89.17
C GLU A 264 -92.88 -23.18 88.54
N MET A 265 -93.20 -23.51 87.28
CA MET A 265 -94.40 -23.01 86.59
C MET A 265 -95.63 -23.74 87.12
N ASP A 266 -96.41 -23.08 87.98
CA ASP A 266 -97.77 -23.51 88.30
C ASP A 266 -98.71 -23.02 87.19
N ASN A 267 -98.88 -23.89 86.18
CA ASN A 267 -99.70 -23.63 84.99
C ASN A 267 -101.15 -24.06 85.27
N SER A 268 -101.97 -23.13 85.78
CA SER A 268 -103.43 -23.33 85.91
C SER A 268 -104.20 -22.17 85.27
N ARG A 269 -104.09 -22.08 83.94
CA ARG A 269 -105.13 -21.49 83.10
C ARG A 269 -105.59 -22.56 82.12
N ASN A 270 -106.91 -22.68 81.97
CA ASN A 270 -107.56 -23.49 80.95
C ASN A 270 -107.18 -22.96 79.57
N LEU A 271 -106.01 -23.37 79.11
CA LEU A 271 -105.54 -23.21 77.77
C LEU A 271 -106.35 -24.18 76.90
N ASP A 272 -106.90 -23.66 75.81
CA ASP A 272 -107.52 -24.47 74.76
C ASP A 272 -106.42 -25.33 74.13
N MET A 273 -106.26 -26.54 74.68
CA MET A 273 -105.21 -27.48 74.32
C MET A 273 -105.31 -27.87 72.85
N ASP A 274 -106.51 -27.84 72.26
CA ASP A 274 -106.69 -28.20 70.86
C ASP A 274 -106.19 -27.09 69.92
N SER A 275 -106.45 -25.81 70.25
CA SER A 275 -105.90 -24.68 69.51
C SER A 275 -104.37 -24.62 69.58
N ILE A 276 -103.78 -24.86 70.75
CA ILE A 276 -102.33 -24.81 70.93
C ILE A 276 -101.66 -26.01 70.27
N VAL A 277 -102.24 -27.21 70.36
CA VAL A 277 -101.70 -28.38 69.64
C VAL A 277 -101.81 -28.20 68.13
N ALA A 278 -102.87 -27.55 67.63
CA ALA A 278 -103.00 -27.20 66.22
C ALA A 278 -101.97 -26.16 65.78
N GLU A 279 -101.75 -25.11 66.58
CA GLU A 279 -100.74 -24.06 66.31
C GLU A 279 -99.31 -24.61 66.38
N VAL A 280 -99.00 -25.44 67.37
CA VAL A 280 -97.71 -26.13 67.49
C VAL A 280 -97.49 -27.08 66.31
N ARG A 281 -98.52 -27.84 65.89
CA ARG A 281 -98.43 -28.66 64.67
C ARG A 281 -98.17 -27.81 63.43
N ALA A 282 -98.88 -26.70 63.25
CA ALA A 282 -98.68 -25.79 62.13
C ALA A 282 -97.27 -25.19 62.13
N GLN A 283 -96.74 -24.80 63.29
CA GLN A 283 -95.36 -24.31 63.45
C GLN A 283 -94.32 -25.39 63.11
N TYR A 284 -94.52 -26.63 63.56
CA TYR A 284 -93.62 -27.73 63.20
C TYR A 284 -93.69 -28.07 61.70
N GLU A 285 -94.88 -28.01 61.10
CA GLU A 285 -95.07 -28.22 59.67
C GLU A 285 -94.40 -27.10 58.86
N ASP A 286 -94.51 -25.85 59.30
CA ASP A 286 -93.82 -24.69 58.73
C ASP A 286 -92.30 -24.79 58.86
N ILE A 287 -91.78 -25.18 60.02
CA ILE A 287 -90.35 -25.35 60.27
C ILE A 287 -89.81 -26.52 59.43
N ALA A 288 -90.54 -27.63 59.34
CA ALA A 288 -90.17 -28.75 58.48
C ALA A 288 -90.16 -28.35 56.99
N ASN A 289 -91.15 -27.57 56.55
CA ASN A 289 -91.23 -27.06 55.17
C ASN A 289 -90.12 -26.05 54.87
N ARG A 290 -89.81 -25.11 55.79
CA ARG A 290 -88.66 -24.19 55.64
C ARG A 290 -87.34 -24.94 55.61
N SER A 291 -87.12 -25.88 56.52
CA SER A 291 -85.88 -26.68 56.54
C SER A 291 -85.70 -27.49 55.25
N LYS A 292 -86.79 -28.05 54.71
CA LYS A 292 -86.77 -28.75 53.42
C LYS A 292 -86.46 -27.80 52.27
N ALA A 293 -87.08 -26.62 52.22
CA ALA A 293 -86.84 -25.61 51.19
C ALA A 293 -85.41 -25.05 51.25
N GLU A 294 -84.88 -24.81 52.44
CA GLU A 294 -83.49 -24.39 52.68
C GLU A 294 -82.50 -25.47 52.25
N ALA A 295 -82.76 -26.74 52.56
CA ALA A 295 -81.94 -27.85 52.07
C ALA A 295 -81.99 -27.95 50.53
N GLU A 296 -83.17 -27.85 49.91
CA GLU A 296 -83.32 -27.89 48.46
C GLU A 296 -82.63 -26.72 47.76
N THR A 297 -82.74 -25.49 48.29
CA THR A 297 -82.05 -24.30 47.75
C THR A 297 -80.54 -24.42 47.94
N TRP A 298 -80.06 -24.91 49.08
CA TRP A 298 -78.65 -25.17 49.33
C TRP A 298 -78.07 -26.21 48.36
N TYR A 299 -78.78 -27.31 48.11
CA TYR A 299 -78.36 -28.31 47.12
C TYR A 299 -78.38 -27.77 45.70
N LYS A 300 -79.40 -26.98 45.32
CA LYS A 300 -79.45 -26.32 44.01
C LYS A 300 -78.28 -25.35 43.83
N GLN A 301 -78.00 -24.50 44.81
CA GLN A 301 -76.87 -23.58 44.76
C GLN A 301 -75.54 -24.32 44.65
N LYS A 302 -75.34 -25.39 45.44
CA LYS A 302 -74.12 -26.19 45.34
C LYS A 302 -73.97 -26.91 44.00
N TYR A 303 -75.07 -27.38 43.43
CA TYR A 303 -75.07 -27.97 42.10
C TYR A 303 -74.76 -26.94 41.02
N GLU A 304 -75.32 -25.74 41.11
CA GLU A 304 -75.08 -24.64 40.17
C GLU A 304 -73.65 -24.10 40.26
N GLU A 305 -73.10 -23.95 41.47
CA GLU A 305 -71.69 -23.60 41.68
C GLU A 305 -70.75 -24.66 41.11
N MET A 306 -71.06 -25.95 41.32
CA MET A 306 -70.28 -27.05 40.76
C MET A 306 -70.40 -27.11 39.23
N GLN A 307 -71.58 -26.83 38.68
CA GLN A 307 -71.81 -26.78 37.24
C GLN A 307 -71.10 -25.57 36.59
N SER A 308 -71.16 -24.39 37.22
CA SER A 308 -70.47 -23.18 36.76
C SER A 308 -68.96 -23.35 36.81
N SER A 309 -68.41 -23.89 37.91
CA SER A 309 -66.97 -24.16 38.02
C SER A 309 -66.51 -25.23 37.03
N ALA A 310 -67.28 -26.31 36.83
CA ALA A 310 -67.00 -27.28 35.77
C ALA A 310 -67.03 -26.67 34.36
N GLY A 311 -67.94 -25.72 34.10
CA GLY A 311 -67.99 -24.94 32.87
C GLY A 311 -66.73 -24.09 32.66
N GLN A 312 -66.32 -23.33 33.68
CA GLN A 312 -65.10 -22.54 33.65
C GLN A 312 -63.86 -23.40 33.40
N TYR A 313 -63.68 -24.51 34.11
CA TYR A 313 -62.56 -25.42 33.85
C TYR A 313 -62.57 -26.00 32.42
N GLY A 314 -63.76 -26.26 31.86
CA GLY A 314 -63.91 -26.70 30.48
C GLY A 314 -63.52 -25.63 29.46
N ASP A 315 -63.87 -24.38 29.73
CA ASP A 315 -63.53 -23.23 28.88
C ASP A 315 -62.04 -22.85 29.00
N ASP A 316 -61.46 -22.88 30.19
CA ASP A 316 -60.02 -22.70 30.42
C ASP A 316 -59.19 -23.78 29.72
N LEU A 317 -59.64 -25.04 29.78
CA LEU A 317 -59.00 -26.13 29.05
C LEU A 317 -59.10 -25.92 27.52
N ARG A 318 -60.21 -25.34 27.03
CA ARG A 318 -60.38 -25.01 25.62
C ARG A 318 -59.48 -23.84 25.21
N SER A 319 -59.35 -22.81 26.05
CA SER A 319 -58.47 -21.65 25.84
C SER A 319 -57.01 -22.08 25.79
N THR A 320 -56.54 -22.79 26.81
CA THR A 320 -55.16 -23.31 26.87
C THR A 320 -54.85 -24.23 25.69
N LYS A 321 -55.79 -25.08 25.26
CA LYS A 321 -55.63 -25.89 24.05
C LYS A 321 -55.52 -25.03 22.77
N ALA A 322 -56.28 -23.95 22.67
CA ALA A 322 -56.19 -23.01 21.55
C ALA A 322 -54.82 -22.31 21.54
N GLU A 323 -54.36 -21.80 22.68
CA GLU A 323 -53.03 -21.19 22.84
C GLU A 323 -51.91 -22.17 22.48
N ILE A 324 -51.96 -23.41 22.95
CA ILE A 324 -51.00 -24.46 22.57
C ILE A 324 -51.02 -24.67 21.05
N SER A 325 -52.18 -24.66 20.41
CA SER A 325 -52.27 -24.82 18.95
C SER A 325 -51.68 -23.63 18.19
N GLU A 326 -51.82 -22.42 18.72
CA GLU A 326 -51.26 -21.20 18.15
C GLU A 326 -49.74 -21.12 18.33
N LEU A 327 -49.24 -21.45 19.52
CA LEU A 327 -47.81 -21.59 19.78
C LEU A 327 -47.18 -22.65 18.88
N ASN A 328 -47.84 -23.79 18.67
CA ASN A 328 -47.37 -24.81 17.72
C ASN A 328 -47.31 -24.28 16.28
N ARG A 329 -48.30 -23.49 15.84
CA ARG A 329 -48.26 -22.82 14.52
C ARG A 329 -47.12 -21.81 14.42
N MET A 330 -46.86 -21.06 15.49
CA MET A 330 -45.76 -20.10 15.55
C MET A 330 -44.41 -20.81 15.49
N ILE A 331 -44.24 -21.91 16.24
CA ILE A 331 -43.03 -22.75 16.20
C ILE A 331 -42.79 -23.26 14.78
N ALA A 332 -43.82 -23.80 14.11
CA ALA A 332 -43.68 -24.28 12.73
C ALA A 332 -43.30 -23.16 11.76
N ARG A 333 -43.86 -21.96 11.91
CA ARG A 333 -43.49 -20.77 11.10
C ARG A 333 -42.02 -20.39 11.32
N LEU A 334 -41.60 -20.28 12.58
CA LEU A 334 -40.21 -19.94 12.93
C LEU A 334 -39.22 -21.01 12.45
N GLN A 335 -39.59 -22.29 12.52
CA GLN A 335 -38.77 -23.38 11.97
C GLN A 335 -38.60 -23.26 10.44
N ASN A 336 -39.68 -22.93 9.71
CA ASN A 336 -39.60 -22.70 8.27
C ASN A 336 -38.76 -21.46 7.93
N GLU A 337 -38.85 -20.39 8.73
CA GLU A 337 -38.03 -19.19 8.56
C GLU A 337 -36.55 -19.48 8.81
N ILE A 338 -36.23 -20.24 9.86
CA ILE A 338 -34.86 -20.71 10.13
C ILE A 338 -34.33 -21.53 8.95
N GLU A 339 -35.13 -22.43 8.39
CA GLU A 339 -34.72 -23.26 7.26
C GLU A 339 -34.54 -22.43 5.98
N ALA A 340 -35.40 -21.45 5.74
CA ALA A 340 -35.27 -20.51 4.63
C ALA A 340 -33.98 -19.68 4.74
N VAL A 341 -33.69 -19.12 5.93
CA VAL A 341 -32.47 -18.34 6.18
C VAL A 341 -31.22 -19.22 6.08
N LYS A 342 -31.26 -20.47 6.57
CA LYS A 342 -30.18 -21.44 6.37
C LYS A 342 -29.94 -21.73 4.89
N GLY A 343 -31.01 -21.90 4.11
CA GLY A 343 -30.92 -22.08 2.66
C GLY A 343 -30.30 -20.86 1.95
N GLN A 344 -30.69 -19.65 2.35
CA GLN A 344 -30.09 -18.40 1.85
C GLN A 344 -28.61 -18.31 2.20
N ARG A 345 -28.22 -18.62 3.44
CA ARG A 345 -26.83 -18.65 3.87
C ARG A 345 -26.02 -19.64 3.03
N ALA A 346 -26.50 -20.87 2.86
CA ALA A 346 -25.83 -21.88 2.04
C ALA A 346 -25.68 -21.43 0.57
N SER A 347 -26.70 -20.77 0.00
CA SER A 347 -26.63 -20.22 -1.35
C SER A 347 -25.59 -19.10 -1.47
N LEU A 348 -25.53 -18.19 -0.49
CA LEU A 348 -24.55 -17.11 -0.46
C LEU A 348 -23.13 -17.66 -0.27
N GLU A 349 -22.95 -18.64 0.61
CA GLU A 349 -21.65 -19.32 0.80
C GLU A 349 -21.18 -20.01 -0.49
N ALA A 350 -22.10 -20.65 -1.24
CA ALA A 350 -21.79 -21.23 -2.54
C ALA A 350 -21.39 -20.16 -3.58
N GLN A 351 -22.09 -19.02 -3.61
CA GLN A 351 -21.75 -17.91 -4.50
C GLN A 351 -20.40 -17.28 -4.16
N ILE A 352 -20.07 -17.14 -2.87
CA ILE A 352 -18.77 -16.66 -2.40
C ILE A 352 -17.68 -17.63 -2.85
N ALA A 353 -17.85 -18.93 -2.62
CA ALA A 353 -16.89 -19.95 -3.04
C ALA A 353 -16.66 -19.94 -4.57
N GLU A 354 -17.73 -19.81 -5.37
CA GLU A 354 -17.62 -19.72 -6.84
C GLU A 354 -16.92 -18.42 -7.29
N ALA A 355 -17.18 -17.31 -6.61
CA ALA A 355 -16.50 -16.04 -6.89
C ALA A 355 -15.01 -16.09 -6.50
N GLU A 356 -14.68 -16.71 -5.37
CA GLU A 356 -13.30 -16.95 -4.93
C GLU A 356 -12.55 -17.85 -5.91
N GLU A 357 -13.16 -18.96 -6.36
CA GLU A 357 -12.57 -19.85 -7.35
C GLU A 357 -12.32 -19.13 -8.69
N ARG A 358 -13.31 -18.37 -9.20
CA ARG A 358 -13.10 -17.55 -10.40
C ARG A 358 -11.99 -16.52 -10.22
N GLY A 359 -11.95 -15.87 -9.06
CA GLY A 359 -10.90 -14.90 -8.71
C GLY A 359 -9.52 -15.55 -8.70
N GLU A 360 -9.40 -16.73 -8.09
CA GLU A 360 -8.14 -17.48 -8.03
C GLU A 360 -7.67 -17.91 -9.43
N LEU A 361 -8.59 -18.38 -10.27
CA LEU A 361 -8.29 -18.75 -11.67
C LEU A 361 -7.82 -17.53 -12.48
N ALA A 362 -8.47 -16.38 -12.34
CA ALA A 362 -8.06 -15.15 -13.02
C ALA A 362 -6.67 -14.68 -12.56
N VAL A 363 -6.37 -14.79 -11.27
CA VAL A 363 -5.03 -14.47 -10.73
C VAL A 363 -3.98 -15.45 -11.24
N LYS A 364 -4.30 -16.76 -11.30
CA LYS A 364 -3.39 -17.76 -11.88
C LYS A 364 -3.10 -17.45 -13.35
N ASP A 365 -4.10 -17.14 -14.15
CA ASP A 365 -3.94 -16.79 -15.56
C ASP A 365 -3.10 -15.51 -15.74
N ALA A 366 -3.37 -14.46 -14.97
CA ALA A 366 -2.56 -13.24 -14.99
C ALA A 366 -1.09 -13.52 -14.61
N LYS A 367 -0.84 -14.37 -13.60
CA LYS A 367 0.52 -14.78 -13.22
C LYS A 367 1.20 -15.60 -14.31
N LEU A 368 0.49 -16.49 -14.99
CA LEU A 368 1.01 -17.21 -16.16
C LEU A 368 1.41 -16.21 -17.25
N ARG A 369 0.54 -15.24 -17.54
CA ARG A 369 0.80 -14.22 -18.57
C ARG A 369 1.99 -13.34 -18.24
N ILE A 370 2.17 -12.95 -16.99
CA ILE A 370 3.35 -12.21 -16.53
C ILE A 370 4.61 -13.04 -16.76
N ARG A 371 4.61 -14.31 -16.38
CA ARG A 371 5.76 -15.20 -16.59
C ARG A 371 6.12 -15.34 -18.07
N ASP A 372 5.14 -15.55 -18.94
CA ASP A 372 5.36 -15.65 -20.39
C ASP A 372 5.99 -14.36 -20.95
N LEU A 373 5.56 -13.20 -20.47
CA LEU A 373 6.11 -11.91 -20.86
C LEU A 373 7.54 -11.71 -20.33
N GLU A 374 7.82 -12.13 -19.10
CA GLU A 374 9.17 -12.12 -18.52
C GLU A 374 10.13 -13.03 -19.30
N GLU A 375 9.68 -14.23 -19.67
CA GLU A 375 10.46 -15.14 -20.53
C GLU A 375 10.70 -14.54 -21.91
N ALA A 376 9.68 -13.94 -22.54
CA ALA A 376 9.82 -13.28 -23.83
C ALA A 376 10.81 -12.11 -23.76
N LEU A 377 10.74 -11.30 -22.69
CA LEU A 377 11.70 -10.23 -22.42
C LEU A 377 13.13 -10.77 -22.28
N GLN A 378 13.29 -11.88 -21.55
CA GLN A 378 14.60 -12.50 -21.36
C GLN A 378 15.17 -13.06 -22.66
N ARG A 379 14.35 -13.71 -23.50
CA ARG A 379 14.75 -14.15 -24.84
C ARG A 379 15.17 -12.95 -25.71
N ALA A 380 14.38 -11.88 -25.74
CA ALA A 380 14.72 -10.67 -26.49
C ALA A 380 16.03 -10.01 -26.02
N LYS A 381 16.30 -9.99 -24.71
CA LYS A 381 17.59 -9.53 -24.17
C LYS A 381 18.76 -10.41 -24.61
N GLN A 382 18.59 -11.73 -24.63
CA GLN A 382 19.60 -12.67 -25.11
C GLN A 382 19.87 -12.49 -26.61
N ASP A 383 18.82 -12.32 -27.41
CA ASP A 383 18.93 -12.05 -28.85
C ASP A 383 19.65 -10.73 -29.13
N MET A 384 19.30 -9.66 -28.39
CA MET A 384 19.99 -8.38 -28.47
C MET A 384 21.48 -8.53 -28.13
N ALA A 385 21.81 -9.24 -27.06
CA ALA A 385 23.20 -9.51 -26.68
C ALA A 385 23.94 -10.32 -27.74
N ARG A 386 23.27 -11.28 -28.40
CA ARG A 386 23.84 -12.03 -29.54
C ARG A 386 24.11 -11.11 -30.72
N GLN A 387 23.15 -10.29 -31.13
CA GLN A 387 23.32 -9.33 -32.23
C GLN A 387 24.49 -8.38 -31.97
N VAL A 388 24.64 -7.86 -30.75
CA VAL A 388 25.79 -7.00 -30.40
C VAL A 388 27.13 -7.72 -30.58
N ARG A 389 27.22 -9.01 -30.22
CA ARG A 389 28.44 -9.80 -30.48
C ARG A 389 28.68 -10.00 -31.97
N GLU A 390 27.66 -10.37 -32.73
CA GLU A 390 27.74 -10.54 -34.19
C GLU A 390 28.16 -9.24 -34.89
N TYR A 391 27.64 -8.09 -34.46
CA TYR A 391 28.05 -6.77 -34.96
C TYR A 391 29.51 -6.45 -34.60
N GLN A 392 29.96 -6.78 -33.40
CA GLN A 392 31.35 -6.57 -32.99
C GLN A 392 32.31 -7.47 -33.79
N GLU A 393 31.94 -8.73 -34.04
CA GLU A 393 32.71 -9.64 -34.89
C GLU A 393 32.78 -9.13 -36.33
N LEU A 394 31.66 -8.67 -36.90
CA LEU A 394 31.63 -8.08 -38.24
C LEU A 394 32.48 -6.81 -38.33
N MET A 395 32.43 -5.96 -37.29
CA MET A 395 33.30 -4.78 -37.19
C MET A 395 34.78 -5.18 -37.17
N ASN A 396 35.15 -6.21 -36.41
CA ASN A 396 36.53 -6.70 -36.37
C ASN A 396 36.98 -7.21 -37.74
N VAL A 397 36.13 -7.96 -38.46
CA VAL A 397 36.42 -8.40 -39.85
C VAL A 397 36.58 -7.19 -40.77
N LYS A 398 35.72 -6.18 -40.66
CA LYS A 398 35.83 -4.95 -41.46
C LYS A 398 37.15 -4.23 -41.21
N LEU A 399 37.58 -4.10 -39.94
CA LEU A 399 38.86 -3.51 -39.59
C LEU A 399 40.04 -4.30 -40.15
N ALA A 400 39.98 -5.65 -40.11
CA ALA A 400 40.99 -6.50 -40.71
C ALA A 400 41.08 -6.28 -42.23
N LEU A 401 39.93 -6.23 -42.92
CA LEU A 401 39.87 -5.95 -44.36
C LEU A 401 40.39 -4.54 -44.70
N ASP A 402 40.09 -3.51 -43.91
CA ASP A 402 40.65 -2.17 -44.11
C ASP A 402 42.18 -2.18 -43.98
N ILE A 403 42.72 -2.94 -43.03
CA ILE A 403 44.16 -3.11 -42.87
C ILE A 403 44.73 -3.81 -44.10
N GLU A 404 44.11 -4.88 -44.60
CA GLU A 404 44.52 -5.56 -45.84
C GLU A 404 44.49 -4.61 -47.04
N ILE A 405 43.44 -3.80 -47.21
CA ILE A 405 43.37 -2.80 -48.29
C ILE A 405 44.50 -1.77 -48.13
N ALA A 406 44.78 -1.30 -46.90
CA ALA A 406 45.85 -0.36 -46.64
C ALA A 406 47.24 -0.97 -46.93
N THR A 407 47.46 -2.25 -46.59
CA THR A 407 48.72 -2.94 -46.91
C THR A 407 48.85 -3.19 -48.41
N TYR A 408 47.78 -3.58 -49.11
CA TYR A 408 47.77 -3.69 -50.57
C TYR A 408 48.06 -2.35 -51.24
N ARG A 409 47.42 -1.24 -50.79
CA ARG A 409 47.73 0.11 -51.30
C ARG A 409 49.19 0.48 -51.08
N LYS A 410 49.74 0.25 -49.88
CA LYS A 410 51.14 0.55 -49.57
C LYS A 410 52.13 -0.30 -50.40
N LEU A 411 51.80 -1.56 -50.68
CA LEU A 411 52.58 -2.42 -51.57
C LEU A 411 52.55 -1.89 -53.01
N LEU A 412 51.38 -1.50 -53.52
CA LEU A 412 51.25 -0.86 -54.83
C LEU A 412 52.03 0.45 -54.90
N GLU A 413 51.90 1.33 -53.90
CA GLU A 413 52.67 2.58 -53.80
C GLU A 413 54.18 2.30 -53.76
N GLY A 414 54.60 1.24 -53.05
CA GLY A 414 55.99 0.74 -53.00
C GLY A 414 56.50 0.20 -54.34
N GLU A 415 55.64 -0.47 -55.11
CA GLU A 415 55.95 -0.94 -56.45
C GLU A 415 56.03 0.23 -57.44
N GLU A 416 55.11 1.18 -57.36
CA GLU A 416 55.16 2.43 -58.12
C GLU A 416 56.43 3.23 -57.80
N THR A 417 56.89 3.26 -56.55
CA THR A 417 58.19 3.86 -56.20
C THR A 417 59.38 3.08 -56.75
N ARG A 418 59.34 1.73 -56.79
CA ARG A 418 60.40 0.93 -57.45
C ARG A 418 60.43 1.14 -58.96
N LEU A 419 59.26 1.31 -59.60
CA LEU A 419 59.15 1.59 -61.03
C LEU A 419 59.56 3.04 -61.35
N ALA A 420 59.21 4.02 -60.51
CA ALA A 420 59.56 5.42 -60.67
C ALA A 420 61.04 5.73 -60.33
N SER A 421 61.69 4.94 -59.45
CA SER A 421 63.06 5.16 -58.99
C SER A 421 64.14 4.40 -59.79
N GLY A 422 63.78 3.52 -60.73
CA GLY A 422 64.75 2.67 -61.44
C GLY A 422 65.34 1.59 -60.52
N GLY A 423 64.91 0.35 -60.74
CA GLY A 423 65.10 -0.76 -59.82
C GLY A 423 66.55 -1.03 -59.39
N THR A 424 66.79 -0.97 -58.08
CA THR A 424 67.90 -1.67 -57.43
C THR A 424 67.40 -2.89 -56.64
N SER A 425 68.24 -3.94 -56.67
CA SER A 425 67.98 -5.33 -56.30
C SER A 425 67.58 -5.54 -54.82
N ALA A 426 66.64 -6.45 -54.58
CA ALA A 426 66.27 -6.91 -53.25
C ALA A 426 67.13 -8.11 -52.84
N THR A 427 67.89 -7.98 -51.75
CA THR A 427 68.58 -9.10 -51.09
C THR A 427 67.58 -9.83 -50.19
N ILE A 428 67.25 -11.07 -50.53
CA ILE A 428 66.42 -11.98 -49.76
C ILE A 428 67.35 -12.79 -48.83
N HIS A 429 67.17 -12.68 -47.51
CA HIS A 429 67.77 -13.61 -46.56
C HIS A 429 66.67 -14.55 -46.03
N VAL A 430 66.71 -15.80 -46.49
CA VAL A 430 65.92 -16.93 -45.97
C VAL A 430 66.77 -17.62 -44.90
N GLN A 431 66.22 -17.85 -43.72
CA GLN A 431 66.74 -18.88 -42.84
C GLN A 431 65.60 -19.62 -42.13
N GLN A 432 65.66 -20.94 -42.25
CA GLN A 432 64.63 -21.92 -41.96
C GLN A 432 64.96 -22.63 -40.63
N SER A 433 63.95 -22.69 -39.75
CA SER A 433 63.67 -23.66 -38.67
C SER A 433 64.82 -24.29 -37.84
N SER A 434 64.68 -24.23 -36.52
CA SER A 434 64.91 -25.40 -35.65
C SER A 434 64.17 -25.26 -34.32
N GLY A 435 63.40 -26.31 -33.98
CA GLY A 435 62.86 -26.50 -32.64
C GLY A 435 63.97 -26.82 -31.66
N GLY A 436 63.84 -26.30 -30.44
CA GLY A 436 64.69 -26.60 -29.30
C GLY A 436 63.87 -26.51 -28.03
N GLY A 437 63.73 -27.62 -27.33
CA GLY A 437 63.15 -27.68 -26.00
C GLY A 437 64.11 -27.15 -24.92
N PHE A 438 63.71 -27.43 -23.67
CA PHE A 438 64.41 -27.24 -22.39
C PHE A 438 64.04 -25.98 -21.58
N SER A 439 63.01 -26.19 -20.76
CA SER A 439 63.03 -26.23 -19.28
C SER A 439 63.73 -25.13 -18.46
N SER A 440 62.96 -24.67 -17.47
CA SER A 440 63.28 -24.26 -16.08
C SER A 440 62.74 -22.85 -15.79
N SER A 441 62.16 -22.50 -14.64
CA SER A 441 61.72 -23.18 -13.43
C SER A 441 61.10 -22.08 -12.53
N SER A 442 60.28 -22.48 -11.55
CA SER A 442 59.89 -21.67 -10.37
C SER A 442 58.89 -20.53 -10.65
N SER A 443 57.79 -20.28 -9.94
CA SER A 443 57.22 -20.60 -8.63
C SER A 443 55.76 -20.13 -8.76
N GLY A 444 54.70 -20.71 -8.21
CA GLY A 444 54.52 -21.53 -7.04
C GLY A 444 53.03 -21.47 -6.67
N GLY A 445 52.51 -22.52 -6.03
CA GLY A 445 51.21 -22.59 -5.34
C GLY A 445 49.99 -22.55 -6.26
N GLY A 446 49.09 -23.52 -6.30
CA GLY A 446 48.68 -24.44 -5.26
C GLY A 446 47.15 -24.55 -5.35
N TYR A 447 46.69 -25.77 -5.58
CA TYR A 447 45.36 -26.36 -5.38
C TYR A 447 44.40 -25.54 -4.49
N GLY A 448 43.09 -25.46 -4.70
CA GLY A 448 42.16 -26.34 -5.40
C GLY A 448 40.84 -26.37 -4.60
N TYR A 449 39.74 -26.61 -5.31
CA TYR A 449 38.44 -27.10 -4.84
C TYR A 449 37.57 -26.25 -3.86
N GLY A 450 36.42 -25.81 -4.39
CA GLY A 450 35.14 -26.47 -4.12
C GLY A 450 34.40 -26.18 -2.80
N GLY A 451 33.14 -25.74 -2.93
CA GLY A 451 32.05 -26.21 -2.06
C GLY A 451 31.58 -25.27 -0.94
N SER A 452 30.45 -24.62 -1.22
CA SER A 452 29.24 -24.53 -0.37
C SER A 452 29.28 -24.06 1.10
N SER A 453 28.26 -23.25 1.39
CA SER A 453 27.45 -23.15 2.64
C SER A 453 27.76 -22.03 3.64
N SER A 454 26.71 -21.22 3.85
CA SER A 454 26.21 -20.62 5.09
C SER A 454 27.22 -20.18 6.17
N SER A 455 27.19 -18.89 6.51
CA SER A 455 26.56 -18.41 7.74
C SER A 455 26.89 -16.94 7.99
N SER A 456 25.84 -16.25 8.45
CA SER A 456 25.80 -15.04 9.27
C SER A 456 27.12 -14.63 9.93
N PHE A 457 27.53 -13.38 9.72
CA PHE A 457 28.12 -12.55 10.78
C PHE A 457 27.63 -11.12 10.69
N ALA A 458 27.12 -10.67 11.83
CA ALA A 458 26.71 -9.33 12.16
C ALA A 458 27.92 -8.48 12.57
N GLY A 459 27.73 -7.15 12.52
CA GLY A 459 28.47 -6.20 13.35
C GLY A 459 28.81 -4.90 12.64
N GLY A 460 28.17 -3.79 13.04
CA GLY A 460 28.65 -2.46 12.64
C GLY A 460 27.72 -1.25 12.76
N TYR A 461 27.18 -0.99 13.96
CA TYR A 461 26.93 0.33 14.58
C TYR A 461 26.11 1.47 13.94
N GLY A 462 25.17 1.98 14.76
CA GLY A 462 24.51 3.30 14.69
C GLY A 462 22.99 3.12 14.87
N GLY A 463 22.33 3.38 16.00
CA GLY A 463 22.54 4.37 17.06
C GLY A 463 21.40 5.40 16.97
N LEU A 464 20.62 5.56 18.06
CA LEU A 464 19.35 6.33 18.22
C LEU A 464 18.09 5.46 18.00
N GLY A 465 17.12 5.32 18.89
CA GLY A 465 16.85 5.85 20.23
C GLY A 465 15.36 5.57 20.50
N GLY A 466 15.03 4.73 21.48
CA GLY A 466 13.66 4.29 21.72
C GLY A 466 13.48 3.66 23.10
N THR A 467 12.94 4.47 24.01
CA THR A 467 12.57 4.14 25.39
C THR A 467 11.53 3.02 25.44
N VAL A 468 11.79 1.96 26.22
CA VAL A 468 10.79 0.94 26.58
C VAL A 468 10.38 1.13 28.04
N THR A 469 9.10 1.46 28.23
CA THR A 469 8.37 1.40 29.50
C THR A 469 8.31 -0.04 30.03
N LYS A 470 8.90 -0.28 31.20
CA LYS A 470 8.65 -1.50 31.99
C LYS A 470 7.28 -1.38 32.67
N SER A 471 6.38 -2.33 32.39
CA SER A 471 5.17 -2.56 33.19
C SER A 471 5.50 -3.48 34.36
N THR A 472 5.50 -2.94 35.58
CA THR A 472 5.53 -3.70 36.83
C THR A 472 4.11 -3.87 37.32
N VAL A 473 3.66 -5.11 37.47
CA VAL A 473 2.36 -5.45 38.07
C VAL A 473 2.50 -5.37 39.58
N SER A 474 1.82 -4.41 40.21
CA SER A 474 1.66 -4.33 41.66
C SER A 474 0.20 -4.67 42.01
N THR A 475 0.02 -5.81 42.68
CA THR A 475 -1.21 -6.20 43.36
C THR A 475 -1.43 -5.28 44.56
N THR A 476 -2.61 -4.68 44.69
CA THR A 476 -3.02 -3.95 45.90
C THR A 476 -4.33 -4.51 46.42
N SER A 477 -4.22 -5.20 47.55
CA SER A 477 -5.33 -5.65 48.40
C SER A 477 -5.92 -4.44 49.12
N SER A 478 -7.23 -4.21 48.99
CA SER A 478 -7.95 -3.25 49.82
C SER A 478 -8.80 -3.97 50.84
N ARG A 479 -8.40 -3.79 52.10
CA ARG A 479 -8.95 -4.35 53.32
C ARG A 479 -10.15 -3.51 53.75
N ARG A 480 -11.29 -4.18 54.02
CA ARG A 480 -12.43 -3.65 54.77
C ARG A 480 -11.97 -3.06 56.11
N VAL A 481 -12.51 -1.91 56.47
CA VAL A 481 -12.68 -1.49 57.86
C VAL A 481 -14.17 -1.24 58.08
N TYR A 482 -14.63 -1.67 59.25
CA TYR A 482 -16.02 -1.77 59.72
C TYR A 482 -16.78 -0.45 59.70
#